data_AF-A0A6L4ZGN8-F1
#
_entry.id   AF-A0A6L4ZGN8-F1
#
_cell.length_a   1.000
_cell.length_b   1.000
_cell.length_c   1.000
_cell.angle_alpha   90.00
_cell.angle_beta   90.00
_cell.angle_gamma   90.00
#
_symmetry.space_group_name_H-M   'P 1'
#
loop_
_entity.id
_entity.type
_entity.pdbx_description
1 polymer ?
#
loop_
_entity_poly.entity_id
_entity_poly.type
_entity_poly.pdbx_seq_one_letter_code
_entity_poly.pdbx_strand_id
1 'polypeptide(L)'
;LLFSELVAQTLERFKSFLEKHKKEHWPRKIRELSLLTKAFLKNYYVFGSSLLLSILAQGFAILAVHQLSLAVGARIDASTMFVVVPIVLLISVLPISIGGLGTREVAFVYLLTNAYLTVGIEQDFAKSAAALVAFLWLAINLLVSLPGAISYSMINNRHYRK
;
A
#
# COMPACT_ATOMS: atom_id res chain seq x y z
N LEU A 1 -2.97 24.05 -7.45
CA LEU A 1 -1.92 24.23 -8.48
C LEU A 1 -0.85 23.14 -8.40
N LEU A 2 -0.17 22.96 -7.26
CA LEU A 2 0.82 21.87 -7.09
C LEU A 2 0.26 20.44 -7.26
N PHE A 3 -0.97 20.19 -6.81
CA PHE A 3 -1.59 18.85 -6.89
C PHE A 3 -1.95 18.45 -8.34
N SER A 4 -2.38 19.41 -9.17
CA SER A 4 -2.72 19.15 -10.58
C SER A 4 -1.48 18.89 -11.44
N GLU A 5 -0.37 19.58 -11.17
CA GLU A 5 0.91 19.34 -11.86
C GLU A 5 1.52 17.99 -11.50
N LEU A 6 1.44 17.59 -10.22
CA LEU A 6 1.92 16.28 -9.76
C LEU A 6 1.13 15.14 -10.43
N VAL A 7 -0.19 15.28 -10.54
CA VAL A 7 -1.07 14.31 -11.21
C VAL A 7 -0.75 14.23 -12.70
N ALA A 8 -0.60 15.37 -13.39
CA ALA A 8 -0.28 15.41 -14.82
C ALA A 8 1.08 14.77 -15.13
N GLN A 9 2.11 15.10 -14.35
CA GLN A 9 3.45 14.54 -14.52
C GLN A 9 3.48 13.02 -14.27
N THR A 10 2.66 12.54 -13.33
CA THR A 10 2.52 11.11 -13.05
C THR A 10 1.84 10.37 -14.20
N LEU A 11 0.80 10.96 -14.81
CA LEU A 11 0.11 10.38 -15.96
C LEU A 11 1.02 10.26 -17.20
N GLU A 12 1.89 11.25 -17.44
CA GLU A 12 2.86 11.18 -18.55
C GLU A 12 3.96 10.13 -18.33
N ARG A 13 4.47 10.02 -17.09
CA ARG A 13 5.42 8.94 -16.73
C ARG A 13 4.78 7.56 -16.86
N PHE A 14 3.51 7.42 -16.50
CA PHE A 14 2.77 6.17 -16.65
C PHE A 14 2.57 5.80 -18.13
N LYS A 15 2.19 6.75 -18.99
CA LYS A 15 2.08 6.54 -20.44
C LYS A 15 3.40 6.11 -21.06
N SER A 16 4.50 6.82 -20.77
CA SER A 16 5.81 6.49 -21.33
C SER A 16 6.35 5.14 -20.83
N PHE A 17 6.06 4.75 -19.58
CA PHE A 17 6.37 3.41 -19.08
C PHE A 17 5.60 2.30 -19.80
N LEU A 18 4.30 2.53 -20.05
CA LEU A 18 3.43 1.62 -20.81
C LEU A 18 3.89 1.47 -22.28
N GLU A 19 4.27 2.58 -22.92
CA GLU A 19 4.76 2.54 -24.31
C GLU A 19 6.10 1.82 -24.43
N LYS A 20 6.99 1.99 -23.44
CA LYS A 20 8.31 1.34 -23.42
C LYS A 20 8.25 -0.18 -23.23
N HIS A 21 7.19 -0.71 -22.62
CA HIS A 21 7.00 -2.15 -22.37
C HIS A 21 6.10 -2.87 -23.39
N LYS A 22 5.74 -2.21 -24.49
CA LYS A 22 4.88 -2.71 -25.58
C LYS A 22 5.61 -3.66 -26.55
N LYS A 23 6.47 -4.58 -26.07
CA LYS A 23 7.15 -5.59 -26.93
C LYS A 23 6.50 -6.98 -26.77
N GLU A 24 5.74 -7.38 -27.79
CA GLU A 24 5.37 -8.72 -28.31
C GLU A 24 4.99 -9.92 -27.39
N HIS A 25 5.43 -9.99 -26.13
CA HIS A 25 5.17 -11.13 -25.23
C HIS A 25 3.88 -11.00 -24.39
N TRP A 26 3.30 -9.79 -24.33
CA TRP A 26 2.11 -9.45 -23.53
C TRP A 26 0.83 -10.24 -23.88
N PRO A 27 0.46 -10.47 -25.15
CA PRO A 27 -0.84 -11.11 -25.45
C PRO A 27 -0.92 -12.58 -24.97
N ARG A 28 0.19 -13.32 -24.97
CA ARG A 28 0.24 -14.68 -24.41
C ARG A 28 0.12 -14.67 -22.89
N LYS A 29 0.88 -13.80 -22.22
CA LYS A 29 0.89 -13.70 -20.75
C LYS A 29 -0.45 -13.19 -20.20
N ILE A 30 -1.09 -12.22 -20.87
CA ILE A 30 -2.44 -11.76 -20.52
C ILE A 30 -3.47 -12.90 -20.69
N ARG A 31 -3.36 -13.71 -21.74
CA ARG A 31 -4.27 -14.83 -21.97
C ARG A 31 -4.13 -15.90 -20.88
N GLU A 32 -2.91 -16.29 -20.52
CA GLU A 32 -2.66 -17.22 -19.40
C GLU A 32 -3.19 -16.68 -18.07
N LEU A 33 -2.90 -15.41 -17.74
CA LEU A 33 -3.44 -14.76 -16.55
C LEU A 33 -4.96 -14.76 -16.55
N SER A 34 -5.60 -14.46 -17.69
CA SER A 34 -7.07 -14.45 -17.79
C SER A 34 -7.69 -15.84 -17.59
N LEU A 35 -7.01 -16.92 -18.00
CA LEU A 35 -7.47 -18.30 -17.82
C LEU A 35 -7.34 -18.73 -16.35
N LEU A 36 -6.23 -18.38 -15.69
CA LEU A 36 -6.02 -18.62 -14.27
C LEU A 36 -7.03 -17.86 -13.40
N THR A 37 -7.28 -16.58 -13.73
CA THR A 37 -8.27 -15.77 -13.01
C THR A 37 -9.69 -16.31 -13.19
N LYS A 38 -10.06 -16.75 -14.41
CA LYS A 38 -11.38 -17.38 -14.65
C LYS A 38 -11.53 -18.70 -13.89
N ALA A 39 -10.48 -19.51 -13.81
CA ALA A 39 -10.48 -20.74 -13.01
C ALA A 39 -10.61 -20.44 -11.50
N PHE A 40 -9.93 -19.39 -11.02
CA PHE A 40 -10.03 -18.90 -9.64
C PHE A 40 -11.44 -18.40 -9.30
N LEU A 41 -12.04 -17.60 -10.18
CA LEU A 41 -13.39 -17.05 -10.03
C LEU A 41 -14.49 -18.12 -10.09
N LYS A 42 -14.24 -19.26 -10.75
CA LYS A 42 -15.18 -20.38 -10.82
C LYS A 42 -15.34 -21.11 -9.49
N ASN A 43 -14.35 -21.01 -8.60
CA ASN A 43 -14.42 -21.58 -7.27
C ASN A 43 -14.83 -20.48 -6.26
N TYR A 44 -16.14 -20.30 -6.11
CA TYR A 44 -16.71 -19.26 -5.24
C TYR A 44 -16.23 -19.34 -3.79
N TYR A 45 -15.87 -20.54 -3.29
CA TYR A 45 -15.32 -20.71 -1.95
C TYR A 45 -13.95 -20.07 -1.82
N VAL A 46 -13.04 -20.38 -2.75
CA VAL A 46 -11.66 -19.82 -2.77
C VAL A 46 -11.68 -18.32 -3.04
N PHE A 47 -12.54 -17.88 -3.95
CA PHE A 47 -12.73 -16.46 -4.23
C PHE A 47 -13.28 -15.71 -3.01
N GLY A 48 -14.35 -16.22 -2.40
CA GLY A 48 -14.98 -15.62 -1.22
C GLY A 48 -14.04 -15.58 -0.01
N SER A 49 -13.32 -16.69 0.26
CA SER A 49 -12.35 -16.74 1.35
C SER A 49 -11.19 -15.76 1.14
N SER A 50 -10.69 -15.65 -0.09
CA SER A 50 -9.62 -14.70 -0.44
C SER A 50 -10.05 -13.24 -0.28
N LEU A 51 -11.27 -12.93 -0.73
CA LEU A 51 -11.85 -11.59 -0.59
C LEU A 51 -12.04 -11.22 0.88
N LEU A 52 -12.59 -12.13 1.68
CA LEU A 52 -12.77 -11.94 3.12
C LEU A 52 -11.42 -11.76 3.82
N LEU A 53 -10.41 -12.59 3.50
CA LEU A 53 -9.06 -12.44 4.04
C LEU A 53 -8.47 -11.07 3.71
N SER A 54 -8.69 -10.58 2.49
CA SER A 54 -8.21 -9.28 2.02
C SER A 54 -8.88 -8.13 2.79
N ILE A 55 -10.20 -8.21 3.00
CA ILE A 55 -10.95 -7.21 3.79
C ILE A 55 -10.45 -7.22 5.24
N LEU A 56 -10.27 -8.39 5.85
CA LEU A 56 -9.74 -8.50 7.21
C LEU A 56 -8.32 -7.95 7.32
N ALA A 57 -7.44 -8.28 6.36
CA ALA A 57 -6.08 -7.76 6.34
C ALA A 57 -6.05 -6.23 6.24
N GLN A 58 -6.92 -5.64 5.40
CA GLN A 58 -7.06 -4.19 5.33
C GLN A 58 -7.62 -3.60 6.64
N GLY A 59 -8.62 -4.25 7.24
CA GLY A 59 -9.14 -3.84 8.55
C GLY A 59 -8.06 -3.81 9.63
N PHE A 60 -7.25 -4.87 9.73
CA PHE A 60 -6.13 -4.91 10.67
C PHE A 60 -5.07 -3.85 10.38
N ALA A 61 -4.78 -3.57 9.10
CA ALA A 61 -3.86 -2.50 8.74
C ALA A 61 -4.36 -1.13 9.21
N ILE A 62 -5.66 -0.85 9.03
CA ILE A 62 -6.29 0.40 9.49
C ILE A 62 -6.21 0.51 11.01
N LEU A 63 -6.58 -0.56 11.73
CA LEU A 63 -6.52 -0.60 13.20
C LEU A 63 -5.09 -0.44 13.74
N ALA A 64 -4.10 -1.03 13.06
CA ALA A 64 -2.70 -0.87 13.44
C ALA A 64 -2.25 0.59 13.31
N VAL A 65 -2.58 1.28 12.20
CA VAL A 65 -2.26 2.70 12.02
C VAL A 65 -3.01 3.57 13.04
N HIS A 66 -4.27 3.25 13.34
CA HIS A 66 -5.04 3.93 14.37
C HIS A 66 -4.38 3.80 15.74
N GLN A 67 -3.95 2.59 16.11
CA GLN A 67 -3.29 2.36 17.40
C GLN A 67 -1.92 3.07 17.49
N LEU A 68 -1.17 3.13 16.39
CA LEU A 68 0.06 3.94 16.31
C LEU A 68 -0.24 5.43 16.54
N SER A 69 -1.33 5.93 15.97
CA SER A 69 -1.76 7.32 16.12
C SER A 69 -2.12 7.64 17.57
N LEU A 70 -2.85 6.74 18.23
CA LEU A 70 -3.14 6.85 19.67
C LEU A 70 -1.86 6.78 20.52
N ALA A 71 -0.91 5.91 20.17
CA ALA A 71 0.36 5.76 20.89
C ALA A 71 1.24 7.01 20.83
N VAL A 72 1.22 7.76 19.73
CA VAL A 72 1.93 9.04 19.61
C VAL A 72 1.18 10.22 20.24
N GLY A 73 0.00 9.98 20.83
CA GLY A 73 -0.84 11.01 21.46
C GLY A 73 -1.80 11.74 20.52
N ALA A 74 -1.85 11.36 19.23
CA ALA A 74 -2.81 11.90 18.27
C ALA A 74 -4.16 11.19 18.44
N ARG A 75 -5.05 11.78 19.23
CA ARG A 75 -6.40 11.26 19.47
C ARG A 75 -7.29 11.56 18.28
N ILE A 76 -7.50 10.55 17.46
CA ILE A 76 -8.37 10.59 16.27
C ILE A 76 -9.34 9.43 16.30
N ASP A 77 -10.54 9.65 15.79
CA ASP A 77 -11.55 8.61 15.73
C ASP A 77 -11.21 7.55 14.67
N ALA A 78 -11.56 6.30 14.98
CA ALA A 78 -11.28 5.17 14.09
C ALA A 78 -11.99 5.35 12.74
N SER A 79 -13.18 5.95 12.70
CA SER A 79 -13.93 6.19 11.46
C SER A 79 -13.15 7.03 10.44
N THR A 80 -12.35 8.00 10.92
CA THR A 80 -11.53 8.84 10.04
C THR A 80 -10.38 8.02 9.42
N MET A 81 -9.83 7.07 10.18
CA MET A 81 -8.78 6.17 9.69
C MET A 81 -9.29 5.21 8.60
N PHE A 82 -10.56 4.81 8.66
CA PHE A 82 -11.20 4.00 7.60
C PHE A 82 -11.33 4.73 6.27
N VAL A 83 -11.17 6.06 6.23
CA VAL A 83 -11.11 6.84 4.99
C VAL A 83 -9.67 7.12 4.60
N VAL A 84 -8.86 7.59 5.55
CA VAL A 84 -7.48 8.03 5.29
C VAL A 84 -6.59 6.88 4.83
N VAL A 85 -6.58 5.76 5.55
CA VAL A 85 -5.65 4.66 5.30
C VAL A 85 -5.89 4.00 3.93
N PRO A 86 -7.14 3.67 3.51
CA PRO A 86 -7.37 3.15 2.16
C PRO A 86 -6.91 4.10 1.06
N ILE A 87 -7.09 5.41 1.20
CA ILE A 87 -6.60 6.39 0.22
C ILE A 87 -5.07 6.36 0.15
N VAL A 88 -4.38 6.29 1.29
CA VAL A 88 -2.91 6.13 1.32
C VAL A 88 -2.48 4.85 0.60
N LEU A 89 -3.16 3.73 0.84
CA LEU A 89 -2.86 2.45 0.19
C LEU A 89 -3.07 2.53 -1.33
N LEU A 90 -4.13 3.18 -1.80
CA LEU A 90 -4.36 3.40 -3.23
C LEU A 90 -3.23 4.24 -3.86
N ILE A 91 -2.80 5.32 -3.19
CA ILE A 91 -1.67 6.13 -3.65
C ILE A 91 -0.37 5.32 -3.69
N SER A 92 -0.20 4.38 -2.74
CA SER A 92 1.00 3.54 -2.65
C SER A 92 1.16 2.57 -3.83
N VAL A 93 0.06 2.21 -4.51
CA VAL A 93 0.08 1.35 -5.70
C VAL A 93 0.57 2.10 -6.94
N LEU A 94 0.60 3.44 -6.91
CA LEU A 94 1.09 4.23 -8.03
C LEU A 94 2.60 4.00 -8.21
N PRO A 95 3.06 3.66 -9.43
CA PRO A 95 4.47 3.35 -9.71
C PRO A 95 5.31 4.63 -9.85
N ILE A 96 5.16 5.55 -8.90
CA ILE A 96 5.90 6.83 -8.87
C ILE A 96 7.25 6.65 -8.16
N SER A 97 7.38 5.64 -7.29
CA SER A 97 8.64 5.30 -6.61
C SER A 97 8.95 3.80 -6.64
N ILE A 98 10.23 3.46 -6.48
CA ILE A 98 10.72 2.08 -6.43
C ILE A 98 10.25 1.46 -5.11
N GLY A 99 9.36 0.48 -5.19
CA GLY A 99 8.85 -0.25 -4.01
C GLY A 99 7.90 0.55 -3.11
N GLY A 100 7.37 1.68 -3.57
CA GLY A 100 6.46 2.54 -2.78
C GLY A 100 7.14 3.32 -1.65
N LEU A 101 8.46 3.18 -1.49
CA LEU A 101 9.27 3.94 -0.55
C LEU A 101 9.26 5.41 -0.97
N GLY A 102 8.79 6.27 -0.08
CA GLY A 102 8.67 7.72 -0.28
C GLY A 102 7.27 8.17 -0.71
N THR A 103 6.56 7.47 -1.60
CA THR A 103 5.20 7.87 -2.01
C THR A 103 4.18 7.56 -0.93
N ARG A 104 4.28 6.37 -0.33
CA ARG A 104 3.41 5.95 0.76
C ARG A 104 3.64 6.80 2.00
N GLU A 105 4.90 7.01 2.37
CA GLU A 105 5.24 7.77 3.58
C GLU A 105 4.82 9.23 3.43
N VAL A 106 5.05 9.87 2.29
CA VAL A 106 4.55 11.23 2.02
C VAL A 106 3.02 11.28 2.04
N ALA A 107 2.33 10.29 1.45
CA ALA A 107 0.88 10.21 1.50
C ALA A 107 0.35 10.06 2.93
N PHE A 108 0.98 9.21 3.76
CA PHE A 108 0.67 9.11 5.18
C PHE A 108 0.84 10.45 5.89
N VAL A 109 2.01 11.10 5.75
CA VAL A 109 2.27 12.38 6.43
C VAL A 109 1.25 13.42 6.01
N TYR A 110 1.00 13.58 4.72
CA TYR A 110 0.07 14.57 4.20
C TYR A 110 -1.36 14.30 4.67
N LEU A 111 -1.89 13.09 4.46
CA LEU A 111 -3.29 12.79 4.78
C LEU A 111 -3.54 12.72 6.29
N LEU A 112 -2.61 12.16 7.07
CA LEU A 112 -2.74 12.14 8.53
C LEU A 112 -2.61 13.54 9.13
N THR A 113 -1.69 14.38 8.64
CA THR A 113 -1.59 15.78 9.11
C THR A 113 -2.92 16.50 8.89
N ASN A 114 -3.50 16.40 7.68
CA ASN A 114 -4.79 17.02 7.41
C ASN A 114 -5.91 16.44 8.30
N ALA A 115 -5.93 15.12 8.51
CA ALA A 115 -6.91 14.49 9.40
C ALA A 115 -6.77 14.97 10.85
N TYR A 116 -5.55 15.07 11.38
CA TYR A 116 -5.27 15.57 12.72
C TYR A 116 -5.68 17.04 12.88
N LEU A 117 -5.43 17.87 11.86
CA LEU A 117 -5.88 19.26 11.85
C LEU A 117 -7.42 19.37 11.91
N THR A 118 -8.16 18.48 11.21
CA THR A 118 -9.63 18.51 11.24
C THR A 118 -10.23 18.19 12.61
N VAL A 119 -9.51 17.46 13.46
CA VAL A 119 -9.91 17.17 14.85
C VAL A 119 -9.33 18.17 15.86
N GLY A 120 -8.73 19.27 15.38
CA GLY A 120 -8.25 20.37 16.23
C GLY A 120 -6.87 20.18 16.85
N ILE A 121 -6.07 19.23 16.36
CA ILE A 121 -4.69 19.06 16.80
C ILE A 121 -3.83 20.21 16.24
N GLU A 122 -2.93 20.75 17.06
CA GLU A 122 -2.01 21.83 16.68
C GLU A 122 -1.14 21.44 15.48
N GLN A 123 -0.85 22.39 14.59
CA GLN A 123 -0.17 22.13 13.32
C GLN A 123 1.23 21.51 13.47
N ASP A 124 2.03 21.99 14.44
CA ASP A 124 3.40 21.52 14.62
C ASP A 124 3.44 20.11 15.22
N PHE A 125 2.54 19.82 16.16
CA PHE A 125 2.35 18.48 16.69
C PHE A 125 1.77 17.52 15.64
N ALA A 126 0.78 17.96 14.85
CA ALA A 126 0.13 17.14 13.83
C ALA A 126 1.14 16.61 12.79
N LYS A 127 2.01 17.49 12.28
CA LYS A 127 3.03 17.12 11.28
C LYS A 127 4.03 16.11 11.84
N SER A 128 4.55 16.37 13.05
CA SER A 128 5.54 15.52 13.69
C SER A 128 4.95 14.14 14.08
N ALA A 129 3.73 14.12 14.63
CA ALA A 129 3.01 12.89 14.93
C ALA A 129 2.73 12.07 13.65
N ALA A 130 2.28 12.71 12.57
CA ALA A 130 2.02 12.03 11.29
C ALA A 130 3.30 11.43 10.68
N ALA A 131 4.42 12.16 10.73
CA ALA A 131 5.73 11.66 10.31
C ALA A 131 6.16 10.44 11.12
N LEU A 132 6.04 10.51 12.45
CA LEU A 132 6.40 9.40 13.33
C LEU A 132 5.55 8.15 13.04
N VAL A 133 4.23 8.31 12.86
CA VAL A 133 3.33 7.19 12.51
C VAL A 133 3.72 6.59 11.15
N ALA A 134 4.05 7.40 10.15
CA ALA A 134 4.48 6.91 8.84
C ALA A 134 5.77 6.07 8.93
N PHE A 135 6.77 6.52 9.71
CA PHE A 135 8.01 5.78 9.92
C PHE A 135 7.82 4.50 10.74
N LEU A 136 6.98 4.53 11.78
CA LEU A 136 6.64 3.33 12.55
C LEU A 136 5.92 2.30 11.68
N TRP A 137 4.99 2.74 10.83
CA TRP A 137 4.33 1.87 9.87
C TRP A 137 5.33 1.22 8.90
N LEU A 138 6.29 2.00 8.38
CA LEU A 138 7.37 1.47 7.56
C LEU A 138 8.19 0.42 8.32
N ALA A 139 8.61 0.70 9.56
CA ALA A 139 9.38 -0.22 10.39
C ALA A 139 8.63 -1.55 10.61
N ILE A 140 7.33 -1.49 10.92
CA ILE A 140 6.48 -2.68 11.07
C ILE A 140 6.44 -3.48 9.77
N ASN A 141 6.25 -2.84 8.62
CA ASN A 141 6.23 -3.53 7.33
C ASN A 141 7.58 -4.21 7.02
N LEU A 142 8.70 -3.57 7.36
CA LEU A 142 10.02 -4.18 7.22
C LEU A 142 10.16 -5.42 8.10
N LEU A 143 9.73 -5.36 9.37
CA LEU A 143 9.76 -6.51 10.27
C LEU A 143 8.85 -7.65 9.80
N VAL A 144 7.64 -7.34 9.35
CA VAL A 144 6.69 -8.33 8.81
C VAL A 144 7.17 -8.95 7.50
N SER A 145 8.05 -8.27 6.76
CA SER A 145 8.65 -8.84 5.54
C SER A 145 9.73 -9.90 5.80
N LEU A 146 10.32 -9.93 7.01
CA LEU A 146 11.43 -10.84 7.34
C LEU A 146 11.04 -12.33 7.23
N PRO A 147 9.92 -12.82 7.78
CA PRO A 147 9.49 -14.21 7.60
C PRO A 147 9.33 -14.61 6.12
N GLY A 148 8.87 -13.68 5.29
CA GLY A 148 8.77 -13.86 3.84
C GLY A 148 10.15 -14.03 3.19
N ALA A 149 11.12 -13.19 3.57
CA ALA A 149 12.50 -13.29 3.10
C ALA A 149 13.18 -14.61 3.53
N ILE A 150 12.95 -15.04 4.78
CA ILE A 150 13.45 -16.32 5.30
C ILE A 150 12.86 -17.50 4.50
N SER A 151 11.54 -17.49 4.31
CA SER A 151 10.84 -18.54 3.55
C SER A 151 11.36 -18.65 2.12
N TYR A 152 11.62 -17.51 1.46
CA TYR A 152 12.17 -17.48 0.12
C TYR A 152 13.59 -18.07 0.07
N SER A 153 14.46 -17.71 1.01
CA SER A 153 15.83 -18.25 1.09
C SER A 153 15.84 -19.77 1.29
N MET A 154 14.95 -20.30 2.13
CA MET A 154 14.81 -21.73 2.38
C MET A 154 14.34 -22.52 1.13
N ILE A 155 13.43 -21.95 0.35
CA ILE A 155 12.92 -22.58 -0.88
C ILE A 155 13.98 -22.55 -1.98
N ASN A 156 14.70 -21.44 -2.14
CA ASN A 156 15.73 -21.29 -3.17
C ASN A 156 16.87 -22.33 -3.00
N ASN A 157 17.24 -22.65 -1.76
CA ASN A 157 18.25 -23.67 -1.47
C ASN A 157 17.84 -25.11 -1.87
N ARG A 158 16.55 -25.37 -2.14
CA ARG A 158 16.09 -26.69 -2.64
C ARG A 158 16.18 -26.84 -4.16
N HIS A 159 16.25 -25.75 -4.92
CA HIS A 159 16.34 -25.82 -6.39
C HIS A 159 17.77 -25.95 -6.92
N TYR A 160 18.80 -25.53 -6.17
CA TYR A 160 20.21 -25.70 -6.54
C TYR A 160 20.83 -27.05 -6.14
N ARG A 161 20.03 -27.96 -5.58
CA ARG A 161 20.50 -29.25 -5.04
C ARG A 161 20.02 -30.46 -5.84
N LYS A 162 19.78 -30.28 -7.15
CA LYS A 162 19.54 -31.34 -8.13
C LYS A 162 20.56 -31.26 -9.25
#